data_AF-A0A7G1HKW1-F1
#
_entry.id   AF-A0A7G1HKW1-F1
#
_cell.length_a   1.000
_cell.length_b   1.000
_cell.length_c   1.000
_cell.angle_alpha   90.00
_cell.angle_beta   90.00
_cell.angle_gamma   90.00
#
_symmetry.space_group_name_H-M   'P 1'
#
loop_
_entity.id
_entity.type
_entity.pdbx_description
1 polymer ?
#
loop_
_entity_poly.entity_id
_entity_poly.type
_entity_poly.pdbx_seq_one_letter_code
_entity_poly.pdbx_strand_id
1 'polypeptide(L)'
;MLNKLKIGTLLLLTLTACSPNSVHSVTSNPQPASAPVQQSATQATFQQTLANLEQQYQARIGVYVWDTETGHSLSYRADERFAYPDL
;
A
#
# COMPACT_ATOMS: atom_id res chain seq x y z
N MET A 1 26.57 -24.29 31.63
CA MET A 1 26.20 -23.64 32.90
C MET A 1 25.13 -22.60 32.61
N LEU A 2 24.02 -22.67 33.34
CA LEU A 2 22.81 -21.85 33.20
C LEU A 2 23.12 -20.37 33.39
N ASN A 3 22.64 -19.51 32.48
CA ASN A 3 22.17 -18.19 32.87
C ASN A 3 20.75 -18.00 32.36
N LYS A 4 19.80 -18.43 33.18
CA LYS A 4 18.39 -18.12 33.04
C LYS A 4 18.17 -16.71 33.59
N LEU A 5 17.69 -15.79 32.75
CA LEU A 5 17.00 -14.61 33.25
C LEU A 5 15.64 -14.52 32.55
N LYS A 6 14.63 -14.96 33.28
CA LYS A 6 13.21 -14.80 32.97
C LYS A 6 12.74 -13.51 33.64
N ILE A 7 12.56 -12.45 32.87
CA ILE A 7 11.71 -11.28 33.15
C ILE A 7 11.21 -10.86 31.76
N GLY A 8 9.94 -10.60 31.48
CA GLY A 8 8.75 -10.58 32.31
C GLY A 8 7.59 -10.44 31.31
N THR A 9 6.62 -11.31 31.51
CA THR A 9 5.26 -11.35 30.98
C THR A 9 4.69 -10.00 30.52
N LEU A 10 4.24 -10.00 29.25
CA LEU A 10 2.90 -9.56 28.81
C LEU A 10 2.68 -8.07 28.54
N LEU A 11 2.64 -7.76 27.24
CA LEU A 11 1.54 -6.99 26.68
C LEU A 11 1.16 -7.56 25.31
N LEU A 12 0.30 -8.59 25.31
CA LEU A 12 -0.44 -9.00 24.11
C LEU A 12 -1.52 -7.95 23.87
N LEU A 13 -1.31 -7.03 22.93
CA LEU A 13 -2.40 -6.25 22.36
C LEU A 13 -3.12 -7.13 21.34
N THR A 14 -4.13 -7.88 21.78
CA THR A 14 -5.07 -8.53 20.88
C THR A 14 -5.98 -7.45 20.30
N LEU A 15 -5.67 -6.96 19.10
CA LEU A 15 -6.60 -6.15 18.32
C LEU A 15 -7.76 -7.07 17.90
N THR A 16 -8.84 -7.05 18.68
CA THR A 16 -10.13 -7.59 18.27
C THR A 16 -10.67 -6.72 17.13
N ALA A 17 -10.37 -7.12 15.90
CA ALA A 17 -10.99 -6.60 14.69
C ALA A 17 -12.40 -7.21 14.57
N CYS A 18 -13.40 -6.49 15.08
CA CYS A 18 -14.81 -6.77 14.81
C CYS A 18 -15.38 -5.61 14.00
N SER A 19 -15.47 -5.79 12.68
CA SER A 19 -16.35 -4.99 11.84
C SER A 19 -17.27 -5.95 11.07
N PRO A 20 -18.61 -5.81 11.18
CA PRO A 20 -19.53 -6.63 10.42
C PRO A 20 -19.42 -6.34 8.92
N ASN A 21 -19.25 -7.41 8.14
CA ASN A 21 -19.38 -7.40 6.69
C ASN A 21 -20.80 -6.97 6.30
N SER A 22 -20.99 -5.71 5.97
CA SER A 22 -22.15 -5.27 5.20
C SER A 22 -21.93 -5.67 3.74
N VAL A 23 -22.54 -6.78 3.34
CA VAL A 23 -22.66 -7.19 1.94
C VAL A 23 -23.49 -6.14 1.19
N HIS A 24 -22.82 -5.18 0.57
CA HIS A 24 -23.44 -4.31 -0.41
C HIS A 24 -23.54 -5.10 -1.72
N SER A 25 -24.70 -5.71 -1.96
CA SER A 25 -25.08 -6.20 -3.29
C SER A 25 -25.28 -4.98 -4.19
N VAL A 26 -24.21 -4.54 -4.85
CA VAL A 26 -24.33 -3.59 -5.96
C VAL A 26 -24.85 -4.37 -7.17
N THR A 27 -26.06 -4.01 -7.60
CA THR A 27 -26.61 -4.37 -8.89
C THR A 27 -25.62 -3.98 -9.98
N SER A 28 -25.06 -4.96 -10.69
CA SER A 28 -24.15 -4.76 -11.81
C SER A 28 -24.89 -4.07 -12.95
N ASN A 29 -24.72 -2.76 -13.09
CA ASN A 29 -24.98 -2.06 -14.33
C ASN A 29 -23.93 -2.53 -15.36
N PRO A 30 -24.28 -2.92 -16.60
CA PRO A 30 -23.28 -3.27 -17.59
C PRO A 30 -22.48 -2.03 -17.99
N GLN A 31 -21.33 -1.86 -17.35
CA GLN A 31 -20.30 -0.89 -17.72
C GLN A 31 -19.62 -1.37 -19.02
N PRO A 32 -19.41 -0.51 -20.03
CA PRO A 32 -18.65 -0.87 -21.21
C PRO A 32 -17.24 -1.37 -20.84
N ALA A 33 -16.97 -2.65 -21.11
CA ALA A 33 -15.83 -3.42 -20.60
C ALA A 33 -14.59 -3.31 -21.51
N SER A 34 -13.99 -2.12 -21.63
CA SER A 34 -12.77 -1.96 -22.45
C SER A 34 -11.62 -1.17 -21.81
N ALA A 35 -11.78 -0.68 -20.58
CA ALA A 35 -10.75 0.09 -19.86
C ALA A 35 -9.79 -0.67 -18.88
N PRO A 36 -10.07 -1.88 -18.34
CA PRO A 36 -9.27 -2.45 -17.24
C PRO A 36 -7.83 -2.82 -17.60
N VAL A 37 -7.63 -3.27 -18.84
CA VAL A 37 -6.34 -3.82 -19.30
C VAL A 37 -5.28 -2.74 -19.49
N GLN A 38 -5.70 -1.55 -19.93
CA GLN A 38 -4.79 -0.45 -20.23
C GLN A 38 -4.26 0.19 -18.94
N GLN A 39 -5.13 0.36 -17.93
CA GLN A 39 -4.76 0.88 -16.62
C GLN A 39 -3.79 -0.07 -15.88
N SER A 40 -4.00 -1.38 -16.01
CA SER A 40 -3.13 -2.40 -15.40
C SER A 40 -1.72 -2.39 -16.00
N ALA A 41 -1.61 -2.24 -17.33
CA ALA A 41 -0.32 -2.15 -18.01
C ALA A 41 0.46 -0.89 -17.60
N THR A 42 -0.22 0.26 -17.53
CA THR A 42 0.38 1.52 -17.05
C THR A 42 0.86 1.42 -15.60
N GLN A 43 0.12 0.71 -14.75
CA GLN A 43 0.51 0.52 -13.35
C GLN A 43 1.75 -0.37 -13.22
N ALA A 44 1.85 -1.43 -14.03
CA ALA A 44 3.02 -2.31 -14.04
C ALA A 44 4.29 -1.58 -14.53
N THR A 45 4.19 -0.80 -15.61
CA THR A 45 5.33 -0.01 -16.11
C THR A 45 5.76 1.04 -15.09
N PHE A 46 4.82 1.74 -14.46
CA PHE A 46 5.09 2.69 -13.37
C PHE A 46 5.88 2.05 -12.22
N GLN A 47 5.43 0.89 -11.72
CA GLN A 47 6.12 0.17 -10.64
C GLN A 47 7.54 -0.26 -11.04
N GLN A 48 7.71 -0.75 -12.27
CA GLN A 48 9.01 -1.22 -12.77
C GLN A 48 10.01 -0.07 -12.96
N THR A 49 9.55 1.09 -13.42
CA THR A 49 10.37 2.30 -13.52
C THR A 49 10.86 2.75 -12.15
N LEU A 50 9.98 2.82 -11.15
CA LEU A 50 10.39 3.21 -9.80
C LEU A 50 11.35 2.20 -9.17
N ALA A 51 11.13 0.90 -9.36
CA ALA A 51 12.05 -0.13 -8.91
C ALA A 51 13.44 0.00 -9.56
N ASN A 52 13.51 0.35 -10.85
CA ASN A 52 14.80 0.62 -11.53
C ASN A 52 15.50 1.83 -10.92
N LEU A 53 14.77 2.90 -10.58
CA LEU A 53 15.36 4.07 -9.93
C LEU A 53 15.88 3.75 -8.53
N GLU A 54 15.16 2.95 -7.74
CA GLU A 54 15.65 2.47 -6.43
C GLU A 54 17.00 1.73 -6.60
N GLN A 55 17.09 0.85 -7.59
CA GLN A 55 18.31 0.10 -7.88
C GLN A 55 19.45 1.00 -8.38
N GLN A 56 19.17 1.90 -9.33
CA GLN A 56 20.17 2.78 -9.94
C GLN A 56 20.79 3.73 -8.93
N TYR A 57 19.97 4.30 -8.05
CA TYR A 57 20.41 5.33 -7.10
C TYR A 57 20.66 4.80 -5.69
N GLN A 58 20.51 3.50 -5.46
CA GLN A 58 20.62 2.88 -4.13
C GLN A 58 19.74 3.62 -3.10
N ALA A 59 18.53 3.96 -3.53
CA ALA A 59 17.60 4.81 -2.81
C ALA A 59 16.30 4.06 -2.49
N ARG A 60 15.49 4.65 -1.60
CA ARG A 60 14.12 4.22 -1.36
C ARG A 60 13.17 5.32 -1.80
N ILE A 61 12.16 4.95 -2.58
CA ILE A 61 11.23 5.88 -3.21
C ILE A 61 9.81 5.59 -2.73
N GLY A 62 9.14 6.59 -2.17
CA GLY A 62 7.71 6.58 -1.87
C GLY A 62 6.99 7.57 -2.76
N VAL A 63 5.94 7.12 -3.47
CA VAL A 63 5.10 7.97 -4.34
C VAL A 63 3.64 7.69 -4.05
N TYR A 64 2.86 8.75 -3.90
CA TYR A 64 1.41 8.71 -3.90
C TYR A 64 0.88 9.87 -4.74
N VAL A 65 0.04 9.56 -5.73
CA VAL A 65 -0.59 10.54 -6.62
C VAL A 65 -2.08 10.30 -6.59
N TRP A 66 -2.84 11.39 -6.45
CA TRP A 66 -4.29 11.39 -6.47
C TRP A 66 -4.76 12.37 -7.54
N ASP A 67 -5.45 11.86 -8.56
CA ASP A 67 -6.14 12.68 -9.55
C ASP A 67 -7.44 13.18 -8.93
N THR A 68 -7.51 14.48 -8.63
CA THR A 68 -8.66 15.11 -8.00
C THR A 68 -9.88 15.22 -8.92
N GLU A 69 -9.71 15.07 -10.24
CA GLU A 69 -10.81 15.10 -11.21
C GLU A 69 -11.45 13.73 -11.35
N THR A 70 -10.62 12.68 -11.55
CA THR A 70 -11.12 11.34 -11.83
C THR A 70 -11.23 10.43 -10.60
N GLY A 71 -10.57 10.79 -9.49
CA GLY A 71 -10.47 9.95 -8.30
C GLY A 71 -9.53 8.76 -8.46
N HIS A 72 -8.77 8.69 -9.56
CA HIS A 72 -7.76 7.66 -9.74
C HIS A 72 -6.51 7.96 -8.91
N SER A 73 -5.85 6.90 -8.44
CA SER A 73 -4.60 7.01 -7.69
C SER A 73 -3.51 6.11 -8.27
N LEU A 74 -2.27 6.58 -8.18
CA LEU A 74 -1.06 5.78 -8.39
C LEU A 74 -0.22 5.80 -7.11
N SER A 75 0.26 4.64 -6.68
CA SER A 75 1.00 4.51 -5.44
C SER A 75 2.17 3.54 -5.60
N TYR A 76 3.29 3.86 -4.96
CA TYR A 76 4.47 3.01 -4.83
C TYR A 76 5.08 3.23 -3.45
N ARG A 77 5.08 2.20 -2.60
CA ARG A 77 5.53 2.29 -1.19
C ARG A 77 4.91 3.46 -0.41
N ALA A 78 3.67 3.83 -0.73
CA ALA A 78 3.01 5.01 -0.16
C ALA A 78 2.81 4.92 1.36
N ASP A 79 2.73 3.71 1.90
CA ASP A 79 2.56 3.46 3.34
C ASP A 79 3.90 3.36 4.11
N GLU A 80 5.03 3.41 3.41
CA GLU A 80 6.34 3.45 4.06
C GLU A 80 6.63 4.85 4.64
N ARG A 81 7.39 4.90 5.74
CA ARG A 81 7.74 6.17 6.39
C ARG A 81 9.03 6.73 5.81
N PHE A 82 8.98 7.98 5.39
CA PHE A 82 10.13 8.74 4.91
C PHE A 82 10.37 9.92 5.84
N ALA A 83 11.64 10.31 6.02
CA ALA A 83 11.97 11.53 6.75
C ALA A 83 11.48 12.74 5.94
N TYR A 84 10.81 13.67 6.61
CA TYR A 84 10.53 14.98 6.04
C TYR A 84 11.71 15.90 6.41
N PRO A 85 12.50 16.35 5.43
CA PRO A 85 13.80 16.96 5.71
C PRO A 85 13.74 18.28 6.50
N ASP A 86 12.59 18.95 6.50
CA ASP A 86 12.40 20.29 7.09
C ASP A 86 11.41 20.31 8.28
N LEU A 87 11.32 19.21 9.05
CA LEU A 87 10.60 19.20 10.35
C LEU A 87 11.50 19.67 11.51
#